data_AF-A0A099P4X1-F1
#
_entry.id   AF-A0A099P4X1-F1
#
_cell.length_a   1.000
_cell.length_b   1.000
_cell.length_c   1.000
_cell.angle_alpha   90.00
_cell.angle_beta   90.00
_cell.angle_gamma   90.00
#
_symmetry.space_group_name_H-M   'P 1'
#
loop_
_entity.id
_entity.type
_entity.pdbx_description
1 polymer ?
#
loop_
_entity_poly.entity_id
_entity_poly.type
_entity_poly.pdbx_seq_one_letter_code
_entity_poly.pdbx_strand_id
1 'polypeptide(L)'
;MFPVRSTLRQARQFSSTSRSLSVLDYFKFFKKKTPSNTPQPKQTAQVIEEVKNNQDKITSEAEIEIIGKKNPRYYDEEVIAENLKGFSEKYWIQGQSIKQGDVSELLASIFNQHKVTPDDKPIDNLYLRFAIFKAVQERFGVFIPDSKFTFLDSYAQFESTLQNLLDPALKTTKKNEFQPDAVDFNLEEFKGTNVHITKHVFKSEKEKKYAELLEKAKLEEEKSLENYKSSNSTSSV
;
A
#
# COMPACT_ATOMS: atom_id res chain seq x y z
N MET A 1 54.21 -21.09 -11.17
CA MET A 1 54.54 -19.77 -11.72
C MET A 1 53.50 -19.43 -12.78
N PHE A 2 52.58 -18.51 -12.48
CA PHE A 2 51.58 -18.02 -13.43
C PHE A 2 51.75 -16.50 -13.57
N PRO A 3 51.73 -15.92 -14.78
CA PRO A 3 51.91 -14.49 -14.94
C PRO A 3 50.63 -13.74 -14.57
N VAL A 4 50.77 -12.75 -13.68
CA VAL A 4 49.72 -11.78 -13.33
C VAL A 4 49.58 -10.78 -14.47
N ARG A 5 48.45 -10.80 -15.18
CA ARG A 5 48.10 -9.79 -16.18
C ARG A 5 47.63 -8.53 -15.46
N SER A 6 48.45 -7.47 -15.53
CA SER A 6 48.05 -6.13 -15.08
C SER A 6 47.00 -5.56 -16.03
N THR A 7 45.79 -5.34 -15.55
CA THR A 7 44.76 -4.59 -16.28
C THR A 7 45.08 -3.10 -16.21
N LEU A 8 45.52 -2.52 -17.33
CA LEU A 8 45.64 -1.07 -17.49
C LEU A 8 44.25 -0.44 -17.36
N ARG A 9 44.01 0.24 -16.24
CA ARG A 9 42.84 1.12 -16.06
C ARG A 9 42.95 2.29 -17.03
N GLN A 10 42.25 2.22 -18.16
CA GLN A 10 41.98 3.41 -18.98
C GLN A 10 41.00 4.30 -18.23
N ALA A 11 41.53 5.35 -17.58
CA ALA A 11 40.72 6.43 -17.06
C ALA A 11 40.10 7.19 -18.24
N ARG A 12 38.77 7.17 -18.35
CA ARG A 12 38.03 8.07 -19.26
C ARG A 12 38.24 9.49 -18.74
N GLN A 13 39.17 10.22 -19.32
CA GLN A 13 39.28 11.65 -19.11
C GLN A 13 38.23 12.34 -19.98
N PHE A 14 37.26 12.99 -19.34
CA PHE A 14 36.40 13.96 -20.02
C PHE A 14 37.21 15.25 -20.16
N SER A 15 37.63 15.59 -21.38
CA SER A 15 38.19 16.90 -21.66
C SER A 15 37.07 17.93 -21.66
N SER A 16 36.83 18.58 -20.52
CA SER A 16 36.02 19.80 -20.48
C SER A 16 36.87 20.96 -20.95
N THR A 17 36.85 21.28 -22.25
CA THR A 17 37.35 22.56 -22.71
C THR A 17 36.43 23.66 -22.16
N SER A 18 36.98 24.66 -21.47
CA SER A 18 36.21 25.84 -21.08
C SER A 18 35.61 26.48 -22.33
N ARG A 19 34.28 26.59 -22.41
CA ARG A 19 33.63 27.32 -23.49
C ARG A 19 33.95 28.80 -23.32
N SER A 20 34.96 29.30 -24.03
CA SER A 20 35.09 30.74 -24.24
C SER A 20 33.92 31.16 -25.13
N LEU A 21 32.92 31.81 -24.56
CA LEU A 21 31.85 32.44 -25.32
C LEU A 21 32.47 33.60 -26.10
N SER A 22 32.94 33.32 -27.33
CA SER A 22 33.43 34.36 -28.21
C SER A 22 32.24 35.12 -28.77
N VAL A 23 32.30 36.45 -28.78
CA VAL A 23 31.28 37.30 -29.42
C VAL A 23 31.08 36.90 -30.89
N LEU A 24 32.11 36.32 -31.52
CA LEU A 24 32.08 35.80 -32.89
C LEU A 24 31.26 34.50 -33.06
N ASP A 25 31.02 33.72 -32.01
CA ASP A 25 30.15 32.55 -32.10
C ASP A 25 28.66 32.93 -32.19
N TYR A 26 28.27 34.11 -31.68
CA TYR A 26 26.94 34.67 -31.89
C TYR A 26 26.65 34.88 -33.38
N PHE A 27 27.64 35.34 -34.15
CA PHE A 27 27.51 35.54 -35.60
C PHE A 27 27.49 34.23 -36.42
N LYS A 28 28.05 33.14 -35.88
CA LYS A 28 27.96 31.81 -36.54
C LYS A 28 26.54 31.25 -36.50
N PHE A 29 25.76 31.57 -35.46
CA PHE A 29 24.34 31.20 -35.37
C PHE A 29 23.48 31.87 -36.45
N PHE A 30 23.84 33.08 -36.89
CA PHE A 30 23.12 33.79 -37.96
C PHE A 30 23.52 33.33 -39.37
N LYS A 31 24.76 32.87 -39.58
CA LYS A 31 25.22 32.41 -40.90
C LYS A 31 24.71 31.02 -41.32
N LYS A 32 24.27 30.19 -40.36
CA LYS A 32 23.83 28.81 -40.64
C LYS A 32 22.32 28.62 -40.83
N LYS A 33 21.52 29.69 -40.84
CA LYS A 33 20.11 29.60 -41.25
C LYS A 33 20.04 29.65 -42.78
N THR A 34 19.65 28.55 -43.39
CA THR A 34 19.36 28.43 -44.82
C THR A 34 18.36 29.51 -45.27
N PRO A 35 18.47 30.05 -46.50
CA PRO A 35 17.68 31.20 -46.98
C PRO A 35 16.19 30.93 -47.17
N SER A 36 15.69 29.73 -46.86
CA SER A 36 14.27 29.37 -46.96
C SER A 36 13.44 29.78 -45.74
N ASN A 37 14.06 30.24 -44.64
CA ASN A 37 13.37 30.60 -43.40
C ASN A 37 13.86 31.93 -42.80
N THR A 38 14.31 32.87 -43.63
CA THR A 38 14.44 34.27 -43.22
C THR A 38 13.06 34.92 -43.27
N PRO A 39 12.50 35.41 -42.14
CA PRO A 39 11.27 36.19 -42.19
C PRO A 39 11.54 37.42 -43.04
N GLN A 40 10.71 37.63 -44.06
CA GLN A 40 10.77 38.88 -44.84
C GLN A 40 10.63 40.07 -43.87
N PRO A 41 11.33 41.19 -44.13
CA PRO A 41 11.25 42.36 -43.26
C PRO A 41 9.80 42.86 -43.24
N LYS A 42 9.09 42.55 -42.14
CA LYS A 42 7.75 43.07 -41.87
C LYS A 42 7.87 44.54 -41.46
N GLN A 43 6.87 45.34 -41.80
CA GLN A 43 6.83 46.73 -41.35
C GLN A 43 6.72 46.78 -39.83
N THR A 44 7.39 47.75 -39.20
CA THR A 44 7.48 47.89 -37.73
C THR A 44 6.12 47.94 -37.05
N ALA A 45 5.11 48.54 -37.68
CA ALA A 45 3.74 48.57 -37.18
C ALA A 45 3.12 47.16 -37.00
N GLN A 46 3.29 46.29 -38.00
CA GLN A 46 2.77 44.92 -37.97
C GLN A 46 3.48 44.06 -36.93
N VAL A 47 4.78 44.26 -36.74
CA VAL A 47 5.55 43.58 -35.70
C VAL A 47 5.11 44.00 -34.30
N ILE A 48 4.83 45.30 -34.10
CA ILE A 48 4.33 45.82 -32.82
C ILE A 48 2.95 45.23 -32.49
N GLU A 49 2.07 45.07 -33.48
CA GLU A 49 0.76 44.43 -33.30
C GLU A 49 0.88 42.92 -33.01
N GLU A 50 1.74 42.21 -33.74
CA GLU A 50 2.01 40.78 -33.50
C GLU A 50 2.58 40.52 -32.11
N VAL A 51 3.47 41.40 -31.61
CA VAL A 51 4.05 41.29 -30.28
C VAL A 51 3.01 41.60 -29.20
N LYS A 52 2.16 42.62 -29.39
CA LYS A 52 1.06 42.91 -28.46
C LYS A 52 0.04 41.76 -28.38
N ASN A 53 -0.22 41.08 -29.48
CA ASN A 53 -1.23 40.01 -29.54
C ASN A 53 -0.72 38.64 -29.03
N ASN A 54 0.60 38.40 -29.03
CA ASN A 54 1.17 37.09 -28.69
C ASN A 54 2.00 37.09 -27.38
N GLN A 55 2.00 38.18 -26.63
CA GLN A 55 2.77 38.31 -25.38
C GLN A 55 2.41 37.25 -24.32
N ASP A 56 1.18 36.73 -24.34
CA ASP A 56 0.68 35.83 -23.29
C ASP A 56 0.62 34.35 -23.67
N LYS A 57 1.01 33.97 -24.91
CA LYS A 57 0.94 32.58 -25.38
C LYS A 57 2.28 31.85 -25.24
N ILE A 58 2.58 31.45 -24.01
CA ILE A 58 3.62 30.45 -23.74
C ILE A 58 3.14 29.12 -24.32
N THR A 59 3.74 28.67 -25.41
CA THR A 59 3.20 27.60 -26.27
C THR A 59 3.51 26.18 -25.80
N SER A 60 4.15 26.00 -24.65
CA SER A 60 4.41 24.66 -24.11
C SER A 60 4.77 24.73 -22.62
N GLU A 61 3.85 24.28 -21.76
CA GLU A 61 4.20 23.76 -20.44
C GLU A 61 4.89 22.40 -20.65
N ALA A 62 6.16 22.42 -21.00
CA ALA A 62 6.96 21.21 -20.91
C ALA A 62 7.17 20.94 -19.41
N GLU A 63 6.56 19.88 -18.88
CA GLU A 63 6.85 19.42 -17.52
C GLU A 63 8.33 19.07 -17.42
N ILE A 64 9.10 19.91 -16.73
CA ILE A 64 10.51 19.66 -16.47
C ILE A 64 10.58 18.74 -15.25
N GLU A 65 10.95 17.49 -15.45
CA GLU A 65 11.23 16.56 -14.36
C GLU A 65 12.44 17.04 -13.55
N ILE A 66 12.21 17.42 -12.29
CA ILE A 66 13.28 17.81 -11.37
C ILE A 66 13.95 16.55 -10.84
N ILE A 67 15.16 16.27 -11.31
CA ILE A 67 15.99 15.16 -10.83
C ILE A 67 16.19 15.30 -9.30
N GLY A 68 15.73 14.30 -8.53
CA GLY A 68 15.84 14.25 -7.07
C GLY A 68 14.54 14.51 -6.30
N LYS A 69 13.49 15.03 -6.95
CA LYS A 69 12.15 15.07 -6.35
C LYS A 69 11.44 13.75 -6.63
N LYS A 70 11.03 13.03 -5.59
CA LYS A 70 10.22 11.81 -5.74
C LYS A 70 8.91 12.18 -6.45
N ASN A 71 8.52 11.39 -7.44
CA ASN A 71 7.27 11.64 -8.16
C ASN A 71 6.09 11.43 -7.19
N PRO A 72 5.23 12.45 -6.95
CA PRO A 72 4.16 12.39 -5.95
C PRO A 72 3.16 11.27 -6.25
N ARG A 73 3.02 10.86 -7.51
CA ARG A 73 2.13 9.76 -7.92
C ARG A 73 2.40 8.43 -7.21
N TYR A 74 3.62 8.20 -6.73
CA TYR A 74 4.01 6.93 -6.09
C TYR A 74 4.16 7.00 -4.57
N TYR A 75 4.17 8.19 -3.99
CA TYR A 75 4.49 8.38 -2.57
C TYR A 75 3.48 9.23 -1.82
N ASP A 76 2.70 10.05 -2.53
CA ASP A 76 1.71 10.92 -1.93
C ASP A 76 0.39 10.15 -1.77
N GLU A 77 0.01 9.90 -0.52
CA GLU A 77 -1.18 9.12 -0.17
C GLU A 77 -2.45 9.78 -0.72
N GLU A 78 -2.50 11.12 -0.76
CA GLU A 78 -3.65 11.87 -1.26
C GLU A 78 -3.82 11.67 -2.77
N VAL A 79 -2.72 11.78 -3.53
CA VAL A 79 -2.71 11.58 -4.98
C VAL A 79 -3.02 10.13 -5.33
N ILE A 80 -2.49 9.17 -4.57
CA ILE A 80 -2.80 7.75 -4.76
C ILE A 80 -4.28 7.49 -4.48
N ALA A 81 -4.81 8.03 -3.37
CA ALA A 81 -6.21 7.88 -3.02
C ALA A 81 -7.12 8.49 -4.09
N GLU A 82 -6.79 9.67 -4.62
CA GLU A 82 -7.51 10.29 -5.73
C GLU A 82 -7.50 9.44 -7.00
N ASN A 83 -6.36 8.85 -7.34
CA ASN A 83 -6.27 7.93 -8.49
C ASN A 83 -7.06 6.62 -8.27
N LEU A 84 -7.24 6.19 -7.02
CA LEU A 84 -8.03 5.02 -6.65
C LEU A 84 -9.52 5.31 -6.47
N LYS A 85 -9.93 6.59 -6.39
CA LYS A 85 -11.36 6.97 -6.31
C LYS A 85 -12.07 6.53 -7.58
N GLY A 86 -12.96 5.54 -7.45
CA GLY A 86 -13.72 4.94 -8.56
C GLY A 86 -13.10 3.68 -9.17
N PHE A 87 -11.91 3.26 -8.70
CA PHE A 87 -11.39 1.94 -9.01
C PHE A 87 -12.18 0.88 -8.23
N SER A 88 -12.91 0.04 -8.95
CA SER A 88 -13.66 -1.08 -8.38
C SER A 88 -13.07 -2.38 -8.93
N GLU A 89 -12.37 -3.11 -8.07
CA GLU A 89 -11.87 -4.44 -8.41
C GLU A 89 -12.92 -5.50 -8.08
N LYS A 90 -13.22 -6.35 -9.05
CA LYS A 90 -14.16 -7.46 -8.85
C LYS A 90 -13.45 -8.61 -8.15
N TYR A 91 -13.49 -8.61 -6.83
CA TYR A 91 -13.11 -9.77 -6.04
C TYR A 91 -14.27 -10.78 -6.02
N TRP A 92 -13.96 -12.04 -6.30
CA TRP A 92 -14.93 -13.12 -6.21
C TRP A 92 -15.08 -13.64 -4.77
N ILE A 93 -14.02 -13.56 -3.96
CA ILE A 93 -14.04 -13.76 -2.52
C ILE A 93 -14.29 -12.41 -1.85
N GLN A 94 -15.45 -12.25 -1.23
CA GLN A 94 -15.76 -11.03 -0.48
C GLN A 94 -15.16 -11.13 0.92
N GLY A 95 -14.59 -10.03 1.44
CA GLY A 95 -14.02 -9.98 2.79
C GLY A 95 -15.07 -9.97 3.91
N GLN A 96 -15.93 -10.99 3.96
CA GLN A 96 -16.93 -11.15 5.01
C GLN A 96 -16.32 -11.93 6.19
N SER A 97 -16.38 -11.36 7.40
CA SER A 97 -15.88 -12.03 8.60
C SER A 97 -16.98 -12.91 9.21
N ILE A 98 -17.00 -14.19 8.85
CA ILE A 98 -17.90 -15.17 9.48
C ILE A 98 -17.33 -15.61 10.83
N LYS A 99 -18.19 -15.76 11.83
CA LYS A 99 -17.83 -16.28 13.15
C LYS A 99 -17.83 -17.81 13.15
N GLN A 100 -16.95 -18.41 13.95
CA GLN A 100 -16.75 -19.85 14.03
C GLN A 100 -18.03 -20.65 14.40
N GLY A 101 -18.98 -20.04 15.11
CA GLY A 101 -20.23 -20.68 15.51
C GLY A 101 -21.21 -20.99 14.37
N ASP A 102 -21.12 -20.27 13.25
CA ASP A 102 -22.10 -20.37 12.15
C ASP A 102 -21.62 -21.30 11.01
N VAL A 103 -20.47 -21.97 11.20
CA VAL A 103 -19.79 -22.72 10.14
C VAL A 103 -20.62 -23.93 9.68
N SER A 104 -21.16 -24.70 10.61
CA SER A 104 -21.91 -25.93 10.30
C SER A 104 -23.22 -25.62 9.58
N GLU A 105 -23.96 -24.61 10.03
CA GLU A 105 -25.23 -24.20 9.42
C GLU A 105 -25.03 -23.69 7.98
N LEU A 106 -24.03 -22.84 7.78
CA LEU A 106 -23.71 -22.30 6.46
C LEU A 106 -23.17 -23.36 5.53
N LEU A 107 -22.29 -24.24 6.02
CA LEU A 107 -21.76 -25.34 5.22
C LEU A 107 -22.87 -26.31 4.80
N ALA A 108 -23.76 -26.67 5.73
CA ALA A 108 -24.94 -27.48 5.42
C ALA A 108 -25.83 -26.81 4.36
N SER A 109 -26.01 -25.49 4.42
CA SER A 109 -26.77 -24.76 3.40
C SER A 109 -26.15 -24.85 2.00
N ILE A 110 -24.81 -24.83 1.89
CA ILE A 110 -24.08 -24.95 0.63
C ILE A 110 -24.21 -26.37 0.08
N PHE A 111 -24.03 -27.39 0.92
CA PHE A 111 -24.17 -28.79 0.52
C PHE A 111 -25.60 -29.10 0.04
N ASN A 112 -26.60 -28.57 0.74
CA ASN A 112 -28.01 -28.68 0.33
C ASN A 112 -28.29 -27.98 -1.02
N GLN A 113 -27.69 -26.81 -1.28
CA GLN A 113 -27.81 -26.13 -2.60
C GLN A 113 -27.26 -26.98 -3.74
N HIS A 114 -26.19 -27.75 -3.48
CA HIS A 114 -25.59 -28.66 -4.44
C HIS A 114 -26.21 -30.07 -4.44
N LYS A 115 -27.30 -30.28 -3.69
CA LYS A 115 -28.01 -31.57 -3.57
C LYS A 115 -27.11 -32.71 -3.06
N VAL A 116 -26.12 -32.37 -2.24
CA VAL A 116 -25.24 -33.35 -1.58
C VAL A 116 -25.70 -33.46 -0.13
N THR A 117 -25.99 -34.68 0.32
CA THR A 117 -26.28 -34.90 1.74
C THR A 117 -25.00 -34.69 2.56
N PRO A 118 -25.09 -34.04 3.74
CA PRO A 118 -23.97 -33.91 4.67
C PRO A 118 -23.73 -35.26 5.36
N ASP A 119 -23.29 -36.24 4.58
CA ASP A 119 -22.82 -37.54 5.06
C ASP A 119 -21.29 -37.58 4.98
N ASP A 120 -20.65 -38.45 5.76
CA ASP A 120 -19.20 -38.67 5.73
C ASP A 120 -18.68 -39.32 4.43
N LYS A 121 -19.53 -39.47 3.42
CA LYS A 121 -19.18 -40.10 2.14
C LYS A 121 -18.34 -39.14 1.28
N PRO A 122 -17.30 -39.65 0.59
CA PRO A 122 -16.51 -38.84 -0.32
C PRO A 122 -17.33 -38.39 -1.53
N ILE A 123 -17.12 -37.13 -1.95
CA ILE A 123 -17.70 -36.53 -3.15
C ILE A 123 -16.85 -36.92 -4.35
N ASP A 124 -17.11 -38.07 -4.97
CA ASP A 124 -16.30 -38.57 -6.09
C ASP A 124 -16.37 -37.69 -7.35
N ASN A 125 -17.45 -36.93 -7.52
CA ASN A 125 -17.60 -36.04 -8.66
C ASN A 125 -16.79 -34.75 -8.48
N LEU A 126 -15.70 -34.63 -9.23
CA LEU A 126 -14.79 -33.48 -9.20
C LEU A 126 -15.50 -32.14 -9.52
N TYR A 127 -16.46 -32.14 -10.44
CA TYR A 127 -17.19 -30.92 -10.79
C TYR A 127 -18.04 -30.42 -9.63
N LEU A 128 -18.74 -31.33 -8.95
CA LEU A 128 -19.53 -30.99 -7.75
C LEU A 128 -18.63 -30.53 -6.62
N ARG A 129 -17.50 -31.22 -6.41
CA ARG A 129 -16.50 -30.87 -5.39
C ARG A 129 -15.95 -29.46 -5.62
N PHE A 130 -15.59 -29.12 -6.86
CA PHE A 130 -15.12 -27.79 -7.22
C PHE A 130 -16.21 -26.71 -7.05
N ALA A 131 -17.45 -27.01 -7.42
CA ALA A 131 -18.57 -26.09 -7.24
C ALA A 131 -18.81 -25.77 -5.76
N ILE A 132 -18.80 -26.80 -4.89
CA ILE A 132 -18.90 -26.64 -3.44
C ILE A 132 -17.71 -25.86 -2.89
N PHE A 133 -16.49 -26.21 -3.28
CA PHE A 133 -15.28 -25.52 -2.86
C PHE A 133 -15.32 -24.02 -3.19
N LYS A 134 -15.72 -23.68 -4.41
CA LYS A 134 -15.89 -22.30 -4.84
C LYS A 134 -16.97 -21.57 -4.02
N ALA A 135 -18.14 -22.21 -3.82
CA ALA A 135 -19.22 -21.63 -3.03
C ALA A 135 -18.81 -21.40 -1.56
N VAL A 136 -18.01 -22.30 -1.00
CA VAL A 136 -17.43 -22.16 0.34
C VAL A 136 -16.53 -20.92 0.39
N GLN A 137 -15.60 -20.75 -0.55
CA GLN A 137 -14.71 -19.58 -0.56
C GLN A 137 -15.48 -18.26 -0.75
N GLU A 138 -16.49 -18.24 -1.63
CA GLU A 138 -17.34 -17.06 -1.85
C GLU A 138 -18.16 -16.69 -0.60
N ARG A 139 -18.75 -17.68 0.08
CA ARG A 139 -19.60 -17.45 1.25
C ARG A 139 -18.80 -17.11 2.49
N PHE A 140 -17.76 -17.88 2.79
CA PHE A 140 -16.95 -17.69 4.00
C PHE A 140 -15.95 -16.54 3.88
N GLY A 141 -15.68 -16.05 2.67
CA GLY A 141 -14.69 -15.00 2.46
C GLY A 141 -13.26 -15.43 2.77
N VAL A 142 -13.01 -16.75 2.78
CA VAL A 142 -11.71 -17.34 3.13
C VAL A 142 -11.06 -17.91 1.87
N PHE A 143 -9.79 -17.55 1.67
CA PHE A 143 -8.96 -18.18 0.65
C PHE A 143 -8.44 -19.53 1.17
N ILE A 144 -8.79 -20.60 0.46
CA ILE A 144 -8.30 -21.96 0.75
C ILE A 144 -7.30 -22.31 -0.35
N PRO A 145 -6.06 -22.70 -0.02
CA PRO A 145 -5.06 -23.01 -1.03
C PRO A 145 -5.40 -24.30 -1.79
N ASP A 146 -5.05 -24.35 -3.08
CA ASP A 146 -5.31 -25.49 -3.96
C ASP A 146 -4.68 -26.79 -3.44
N SER A 147 -3.60 -26.71 -2.68
CA SER A 147 -3.00 -27.88 -2.02
C SER A 147 -3.99 -28.58 -1.09
N LYS A 148 -4.87 -27.83 -0.43
CA LYS A 148 -5.89 -28.36 0.47
C LYS A 148 -7.11 -28.91 -0.29
N PHE A 149 -7.41 -28.38 -1.47
CA PHE A 149 -8.54 -28.85 -2.29
C PHE A 149 -8.49 -30.37 -2.57
N THR A 150 -7.29 -30.92 -2.74
CA THR A 150 -7.10 -32.36 -2.99
C THR A 150 -7.56 -33.26 -1.83
N PHE A 151 -7.60 -32.73 -0.60
CA PHE A 151 -7.99 -33.42 0.63
C PHE A 151 -9.39 -33.02 1.11
N LEU A 152 -10.14 -32.27 0.31
CA LEU A 152 -11.49 -31.79 0.62
C LEU A 152 -12.52 -32.59 -0.17
N ASP A 153 -12.69 -33.83 0.25
CA ASP A 153 -13.55 -34.85 -0.34
C ASP A 153 -14.84 -35.06 0.45
N SER A 154 -14.89 -34.71 1.74
CA SER A 154 -16.04 -34.94 2.62
C SER A 154 -16.47 -33.70 3.39
N TYR A 155 -17.74 -33.66 3.80
CA TYR A 155 -18.31 -32.60 4.63
C TYR A 155 -17.48 -32.34 5.89
N ALA A 156 -17.08 -33.40 6.61
CA ALA A 156 -16.27 -33.28 7.82
C ALA A 156 -14.88 -32.67 7.57
N GLN A 157 -14.29 -32.90 6.41
CA GLN A 157 -13.01 -32.30 6.02
C GLN A 157 -13.18 -30.80 5.72
N PHE A 158 -14.26 -30.41 5.04
CA PHE A 158 -14.60 -29.00 4.85
C PHE A 158 -14.86 -28.31 6.19
N GLU A 159 -15.60 -28.93 7.09
CA GLU A 159 -15.90 -28.35 8.41
C GLU A 159 -14.64 -28.17 9.24
N SER A 160 -13.83 -29.23 9.40
CA SER A 160 -12.59 -29.16 10.17
C SER A 160 -11.58 -28.16 9.61
N THR A 161 -11.44 -28.06 8.28
CA THR A 161 -10.57 -27.07 7.66
C THR A 161 -11.06 -25.64 7.86
N LEU A 162 -12.37 -25.39 7.74
CA LEU A 162 -12.96 -24.08 8.00
C LEU A 162 -12.85 -23.68 9.47
N GLN A 163 -13.11 -24.60 10.39
CA GLN A 163 -12.94 -24.36 11.83
C GLN A 163 -11.49 -23.99 12.16
N ASN A 164 -10.52 -24.69 11.56
CA ASN A 164 -9.11 -24.36 11.73
C ASN A 164 -8.79 -22.97 11.15
N LEU A 165 -9.25 -22.63 9.95
CA LEU A 165 -8.94 -21.34 9.31
C LEU A 165 -9.62 -20.14 9.98
N LEU A 166 -10.82 -20.35 10.53
CA LEU A 166 -11.60 -19.31 11.20
C LEU A 166 -11.27 -19.19 12.69
N ASP A 167 -10.37 -20.01 13.22
CA ASP A 167 -9.97 -19.97 14.62
C ASP A 167 -9.42 -18.56 14.97
N PRO A 168 -10.07 -17.83 15.91
CA PRO A 168 -9.59 -16.52 16.34
C PRO A 168 -8.17 -16.58 16.92
N ALA A 169 -7.74 -17.72 17.44
CA ALA A 169 -6.38 -17.90 17.95
C ALA A 169 -5.32 -17.67 16.86
N LEU A 170 -5.57 -18.11 15.62
CA LEU A 170 -4.65 -17.91 14.50
C LEU A 170 -4.44 -16.44 14.16
N LYS A 171 -5.49 -15.60 14.25
CA LYS A 171 -5.35 -14.15 14.02
C LYS A 171 -4.45 -13.46 15.04
N THR A 172 -4.33 -14.04 16.24
CA THR A 172 -3.43 -13.53 17.28
C THR A 172 -2.04 -14.13 17.23
N THR A 173 -1.81 -15.14 16.38
CA THR A 173 -0.47 -15.72 16.24
C THR A 173 0.47 -14.75 15.55
N LYS A 174 1.72 -14.71 16.02
CA LYS A 174 2.81 -13.92 15.43
C LYS A 174 3.49 -14.63 14.25
N LYS A 175 2.99 -15.81 13.87
CA LYS A 175 3.50 -16.58 12.74
C LYS A 175 3.23 -15.82 11.45
N ASN A 176 4.28 -15.22 10.93
CA ASN A 176 4.28 -14.53 9.64
C ASN A 176 5.17 -15.29 8.67
N GLU A 177 5.05 -14.99 7.37
CA GLU A 177 5.93 -15.58 6.34
C GLU A 177 7.42 -15.35 6.65
N PHE A 178 7.76 -14.21 7.24
CA PHE A 178 9.12 -13.87 7.66
C PHE A 178 9.61 -14.63 8.89
N GLN A 179 8.70 -15.15 9.70
CA GLN A 179 8.99 -15.83 10.96
C GLN A 179 8.06 -17.04 11.13
N PRO A 180 8.29 -18.11 10.35
CA PRO A 180 7.45 -19.31 10.39
C PRO A 180 7.59 -20.05 11.73
N ASP A 181 8.77 -19.98 12.35
CA ASP A 181 9.11 -20.66 13.59
C ASP A 181 8.69 -19.87 14.85
N ALA A 182 7.88 -18.82 14.69
CA ALA A 182 7.38 -18.07 15.83
C ALA A 182 6.48 -18.96 16.71
N VAL A 183 6.75 -18.96 18.02
CA VAL A 183 5.95 -19.70 19.01
C VAL A 183 5.17 -18.71 19.85
N ASP A 184 3.85 -18.91 19.90
CA ASP A 184 2.97 -18.16 20.77
C ASP A 184 2.57 -19.04 21.96
N PHE A 185 2.98 -18.61 23.14
CA PHE A 185 2.64 -19.28 24.38
C PHE A 185 1.31 -18.77 24.91
N ASN A 186 0.40 -19.69 25.24
CA ASN A 186 -0.85 -19.33 25.89
C ASN A 186 -0.58 -19.08 27.39
N LEU A 187 -0.96 -17.90 27.88
CA LEU A 187 -0.79 -17.51 29.29
C LEU A 187 -1.52 -18.46 30.24
N GLU A 188 -2.59 -19.09 29.76
CA GLU A 188 -3.41 -19.99 30.57
C GLU A 188 -2.71 -21.31 30.91
N GLU A 189 -1.84 -21.80 30.04
CA GLU A 189 -1.09 -23.05 30.23
C GLU A 189 -0.08 -22.94 31.40
N PHE A 190 0.35 -21.72 31.71
CA PHE A 190 1.34 -21.46 32.76
C PHE A 190 0.70 -20.98 34.07
N LYS A 191 -0.63 -20.90 34.16
CA LYS A 191 -1.33 -20.54 35.41
C LYS A 191 -1.00 -21.56 36.51
N GLY A 192 -0.48 -21.10 37.65
CA GLY A 192 -0.08 -21.95 38.77
C GLY A 192 1.38 -22.43 38.74
N THR A 193 2.13 -22.06 37.69
CA THR A 193 3.58 -22.22 37.66
C THR A 193 4.29 -20.93 38.06
N ASN A 194 5.58 -21.00 38.40
CA ASN A 194 6.43 -19.83 38.66
C ASN A 194 6.87 -19.11 37.36
N VAL A 195 6.32 -19.48 36.20
CA VAL A 195 6.67 -18.90 34.90
C VAL A 195 5.68 -17.80 34.58
N HIS A 196 6.20 -16.60 34.30
CA HIS A 196 5.41 -15.45 33.87
C HIS A 196 5.83 -15.05 32.46
N ILE A 197 4.86 -15.03 31.55
CA ILE A 197 5.06 -14.59 30.17
C ILE A 197 4.47 -13.19 30.06
N THR A 198 5.29 -12.21 29.72
CA THR A 198 4.82 -10.84 29.53
C THR A 198 4.23 -10.67 28.14
N LYS A 199 3.10 -9.95 28.02
CA LYS A 199 2.55 -9.57 26.71
C LYS A 199 3.59 -8.75 25.95
N HIS A 200 3.99 -9.23 24.78
CA HIS A 200 4.85 -8.48 23.88
C HIS A 200 4.06 -7.31 23.29
N VAL A 201 4.57 -6.09 23.48
CA VAL A 201 4.02 -4.85 22.92
C VAL A 201 5.17 -4.12 22.25
N PHE A 202 4.99 -3.69 21.01
CA PHE A 202 6.05 -3.03 20.26
C PHE A 202 6.42 -1.69 20.91
N LYS A 203 7.70 -1.30 20.84
CA LYS A 203 8.15 -0.01 21.39
C LYS A 203 7.39 1.17 20.77
N SER A 204 7.16 1.11 19.46
CA SER A 204 6.37 2.10 18.71
C SER A 204 4.93 2.23 19.23
N GLU A 205 4.28 1.12 19.59
CA GLU A 205 2.93 1.14 20.19
C GLU A 205 2.94 1.78 21.58
N LYS A 206 3.95 1.49 22.40
CA LYS A 206 4.12 2.10 23.72
C LYS A 206 4.33 3.61 23.60
N GLU A 207 5.19 4.04 22.68
CA GLU A 207 5.48 5.44 22.41
C GLU A 207 4.23 6.19 21.93
N LYS A 208 3.48 5.62 20.97
CA LYS A 208 2.21 6.19 20.50
C LYS A 208 1.20 6.33 21.63
N LYS A 209 0.97 5.27 22.41
CA LYS A 209 0.03 5.29 23.54
C LYS A 209 0.45 6.29 24.61
N TYR A 210 1.75 6.43 24.85
CA TYR A 210 2.29 7.42 25.77
C TYR A 210 2.04 8.85 25.28
N ALA A 211 2.28 9.12 23.99
CA ALA A 211 2.00 10.42 23.39
C ALA A 211 0.51 10.79 23.47
N GLU A 212 -0.38 9.83 23.14
CA GLU A 212 -1.84 10.01 23.27
C GLU A 212 -2.27 10.32 24.71
N LEU A 213 -1.65 9.68 25.71
CA LEU A 213 -1.93 9.95 27.12
C LEU A 213 -1.44 11.33 27.55
N LEU A 214 -0.28 11.77 27.06
CA LEU A 214 0.22 13.12 27.32
C LEU A 214 -0.67 14.19 26.70
N GLU A 215 -1.15 14.00 25.47
CA GLU A 215 -2.10 14.92 24.85
C GLU A 215 -3.41 14.99 25.64
N LYS A 216 -3.96 13.84 26.05
CA LYS A 216 -5.16 13.80 26.90
C LYS A 216 -4.95 14.53 28.22
N ALA A 217 -3.81 14.32 28.87
CA ALA A 217 -3.47 14.98 30.13
C ALA A 217 -3.37 16.51 29.94
N LYS A 218 -2.72 16.98 28.87
CA LYS A 218 -2.64 18.41 28.55
C LYS A 218 -4.01 19.03 28.30
N LEU A 219 -4.86 18.37 27.52
CA LEU A 219 -6.23 18.84 27.26
C LEU A 219 -7.07 18.92 28.54
N GLU A 220 -6.88 17.98 29.47
CA GLU A 220 -7.57 17.98 30.76
C GLU A 220 -7.04 19.07 31.70
N GLU A 221 -5.74 19.34 31.69
CA GLU A 221 -5.11 20.45 32.40
C GLU A 221 -5.61 21.81 31.89
N GLU A 222 -5.64 22.03 30.58
CA GLU A 222 -6.17 23.25 29.96
C GLU A 222 -7.63 23.48 30.35
N LYS A 223 -8.49 22.46 30.24
CA LYS A 223 -9.90 22.54 30.67
C LYS A 223 -10.03 22.87 32.15
N SER A 224 -9.19 22.30 32.99
CA SER A 224 -9.20 22.55 34.44
C SER A 224 -8.80 23.99 34.75
N LEU A 225 -7.80 24.53 34.05
CA LEU A 225 -7.37 25.93 34.17
C LEU A 225 -8.44 26.91 33.66
N GLU A 226 -9.12 26.60 32.56
CA GLU A 226 -10.25 27.39 32.06
C GLU A 226 -11.42 27.41 33.06
N ASN A 227 -11.75 26.25 33.64
CA ASN A 227 -12.78 26.13 34.68
C ASN A 227 -12.41 26.92 35.94
N TYR A 228 -11.14 26.89 36.36
CA TYR A 228 -10.67 27.67 37.50
C TYR A 228 -10.74 29.19 37.25
N LYS A 229 -10.36 29.63 36.05
CA LYS A 229 -10.45 31.05 35.66
C LYS A 229 -11.90 31.51 35.60
N SER A 230 -12.79 30.70 35.05
CA SER A 230 -14.21 31.05 34.96
C SER A 230 -14.89 31.10 36.34
N SER A 231 -14.58 30.16 37.26
CA SER A 231 -15.10 30.19 38.63
C SER A 231 -14.60 31.40 39.44
N ASN A 232 -13.32 31.77 39.30
CA ASN A 232 -12.79 32.95 40.01
C ASN A 232 -13.40 34.26 39.49
N SER A 233 -13.70 34.35 38.20
CA SER A 233 -14.34 35.53 37.60
C SER A 233 -15.80 35.74 38.02
N THR A 234 -16.49 34.67 38.44
CA THR A 234 -17.88 34.73 38.94
C THR A 234 -17.97 35.01 40.43
N SER A 235 -16.92 34.74 41.21
CA SER A 235 -16.84 35.04 42.65
C SER A 235 -16.37 36.46 43.00
N SER A 236 -15.97 37.26 42.01
CA SER A 236 -15.48 38.64 42.17
C SER A 236 -16.53 39.72 41.83
N VAL A 237 -17.82 39.36 41.84
CA VAL A 237 -18.98 40.27 41.73
C VAL A 237 -19.80 40.15 43.01
#